data_AF-A0A1B6CXC4-F1
#
_entry.id   AF-A0A1B6CXC4-F1
#
_cell.length_a   1.000
_cell.length_b   1.000
_cell.length_c   1.000
_cell.angle_alpha   90.00
_cell.angle_beta   90.00
_cell.angle_gamma   90.00
#
_symmetry.space_group_name_H-M   'P 1'
#
loop_
_entity.id
_entity.type
_entity.pdbx_description
1 polymer ?
#
loop_
_entity_poly.entity_id
_entity_poly.type
_entity_poly.pdbx_seq_one_letter_code
_entity_poly.pdbx_strand_id
1 'polypeptide(L)'
;MIVVSHSLGNMNEMKTNIDKLKSLIKEVTTENPEMPDEVLYGRVGYLYALLFVNNSLGSDVIETDVIRQVVDKILKSGQARSKLISSKVPLVYEWHGKNYYGAAHGVAGILYVLLMAGKALTSEERKYLVQPTLENLKNERFHSDNFPSSKGNDKDKLVQWCHGAPGFVQLFSLAHKEFGDSRYQDIALDCGNVVWERGLLTKGYSLCHGAAGNAYTFLQLYQLTGDFTHLYRAGCFADWCLTLPKHQRLKPERPFSLYEGLAGIVYFLIDIQNPDQAAFPGYSLCM
;
A
#
# COMPACT_ATOMS: atom_id res chain seq x y z
N MET A 1 -7.17 -18.72 -1.89
CA MET A 1 -7.93 -19.91 -1.43
C MET A 1 -7.74 -20.22 0.05
N ILE A 2 -6.59 -19.96 0.69
CA ILE A 2 -6.37 -20.27 2.13
C ILE A 2 -7.51 -19.78 3.04
N VAL A 3 -7.79 -18.47 3.04
CA VAL A 3 -8.82 -17.86 3.89
C VAL A 3 -10.22 -18.40 3.56
N VAL A 4 -10.54 -18.56 2.28
CA VAL A 4 -11.83 -19.14 1.83
C VAL A 4 -11.99 -20.57 2.32
N SER A 5 -10.98 -21.43 2.15
CA SER A 5 -11.02 -22.81 2.64
C SER A 5 -11.16 -22.87 4.16
N HIS A 6 -10.52 -21.96 4.90
CA HIS A 6 -10.71 -21.85 6.35
C HIS A 6 -12.16 -21.49 6.71
N SER A 7 -12.73 -20.46 6.08
CA SER A 7 -14.12 -20.04 6.31
C SER A 7 -15.14 -21.12 5.97
N LEU A 8 -14.83 -22.01 5.04
CA LEU A 8 -15.66 -23.17 4.68
C LEU A 8 -15.38 -24.43 5.52
N GLY A 9 -14.45 -24.37 6.48
CA GLY A 9 -14.06 -25.52 7.32
C GLY A 9 -13.20 -26.58 6.61
N ASN A 10 -12.71 -26.31 5.39
CA ASN A 10 -11.86 -27.23 4.64
C ASN A 10 -10.38 -27.12 5.06
N MET A 11 -10.06 -27.67 6.23
CA MET A 11 -8.75 -27.54 6.85
C MET A 11 -7.61 -28.22 6.06
N ASN A 12 -7.89 -29.29 5.32
CA ASN A 12 -6.88 -29.96 4.51
C ASN A 12 -6.45 -29.10 3.32
N GLU A 13 -7.42 -28.55 2.58
CA GLU A 13 -7.14 -27.63 1.47
C GLU A 13 -6.45 -26.34 1.95
N MET A 14 -6.87 -25.82 3.12
CA MET A 14 -6.20 -24.68 3.76
C MET A 14 -4.71 -24.97 3.99
N LYS A 15 -4.37 -26.09 4.64
CA LYS A 15 -2.98 -26.50 4.91
C LYS A 15 -2.19 -26.69 3.62
N THR A 16 -2.74 -27.40 2.64
CA THR A 16 -2.10 -27.59 1.33
C THR A 16 -1.79 -26.26 0.64
N ASN A 17 -2.71 -25.28 0.72
CA ASN A 17 -2.49 -23.97 0.11
C ASN A 17 -1.48 -23.11 0.89
N ILE A 18 -1.38 -23.28 2.22
CA ILE A 18 -0.32 -22.67 3.04
C ILE A 18 1.05 -23.23 2.63
N ASP A 19 1.17 -24.55 2.49
CA ASP A 19 2.44 -25.18 2.08
C ASP A 19 2.88 -24.70 0.68
N LYS A 20 1.92 -24.59 -0.25
CA LYS A 20 2.17 -24.00 -1.58
C LYS A 20 2.65 -22.55 -1.47
N LEU A 21 2.00 -21.72 -0.65
CA LEU A 21 2.41 -20.33 -0.45
C LEU A 21 3.84 -20.26 0.12
N LYS A 22 4.15 -21.05 1.16
CA LYS A 22 5.50 -21.12 1.75
C LYS A 22 6.54 -21.64 0.75
N SER A 23 6.17 -22.54 -0.16
CA SER A 23 7.12 -23.08 -1.15
C SER A 23 7.68 -22.02 -2.11
N LEU A 24 6.94 -20.92 -2.35
CA LEU A 24 7.38 -19.80 -3.19
C LEU A 24 8.50 -18.98 -2.57
N ILE A 25 8.78 -19.12 -1.27
CA ILE A 25 9.83 -18.36 -0.59
C ILE A 25 11.18 -18.49 -1.29
N LYS A 26 11.49 -19.68 -1.81
CA LYS A 26 12.75 -19.94 -2.51
C LYS A 26 12.91 -19.02 -3.72
N GLU A 27 11.85 -18.85 -4.50
CA GLU A 27 11.87 -17.96 -5.68
C GLU A 27 12.09 -16.50 -5.27
N VAL A 28 11.44 -16.08 -4.18
CA VAL A 28 11.49 -14.71 -3.65
C VAL A 28 12.85 -14.38 -3.03
N THR A 29 13.48 -15.32 -2.31
CA THR A 29 14.72 -15.08 -1.57
C THR A 29 15.98 -15.40 -2.36
N THR A 30 15.89 -16.18 -3.45
CA THR A 30 17.05 -16.48 -4.30
C THR A 30 17.65 -15.20 -4.87
N GLU A 31 18.98 -15.19 -5.05
CA GLU A 31 19.67 -14.09 -5.72
C GLU A 31 19.23 -14.03 -7.19
N ASN A 32 18.27 -13.15 -7.47
CA ASN A 32 17.80 -12.83 -8.80
C ASN A 32 17.75 -11.30 -8.96
N PRO A 33 18.65 -10.72 -9.78
CA PRO A 33 18.68 -9.27 -10.04
C PRO A 33 17.41 -8.73 -10.68
N GLU A 34 16.65 -9.58 -11.38
CA GLU A 34 15.41 -9.19 -12.08
C GLU A 34 14.18 -9.21 -11.16
N MET A 35 14.27 -9.80 -9.97
CA MET A 35 13.16 -9.87 -9.03
C MET A 35 12.98 -8.51 -8.34
N PRO A 36 11.89 -7.77 -8.62
CA PRO A 36 11.68 -6.46 -8.03
C PRO A 36 11.24 -6.56 -6.56
N ASP A 37 11.23 -5.43 -5.86
CA ASP A 37 10.79 -5.38 -4.47
C ASP A 37 9.42 -4.73 -4.29
N GLU A 38 8.81 -4.15 -5.34
CA GLU A 38 7.55 -3.43 -5.21
C GLU A 38 6.31 -4.33 -5.01
N VAL A 39 5.13 -3.73 -4.86
CA VAL A 39 3.94 -4.42 -4.34
C VAL A 39 3.31 -5.35 -5.38
N LEU A 40 3.31 -5.00 -6.66
CA LEU A 40 2.50 -5.71 -7.66
C LEU A 40 3.18 -6.95 -8.23
N TYR A 41 4.50 -6.94 -8.34
CA TYR A 41 5.32 -8.01 -8.93
C TYR A 41 6.47 -8.45 -8.03
N GLY A 42 6.76 -7.69 -6.98
CA GLY A 42 7.96 -7.87 -6.18
C GLY A 42 7.79 -8.63 -4.87
N ARG A 43 8.89 -8.68 -4.13
CA ARG A 43 8.98 -9.36 -2.83
C ARG A 43 7.98 -8.84 -1.81
N VAL A 44 7.64 -7.55 -1.87
CA VAL A 44 6.68 -6.94 -0.97
C VAL A 44 5.26 -7.44 -1.21
N GLY A 45 4.87 -7.70 -2.46
CA GLY A 45 3.58 -8.33 -2.76
C GLY A 45 3.46 -9.72 -2.12
N TYR A 46 4.54 -10.50 -2.17
CA TYR A 46 4.60 -11.79 -1.49
C TYR A 46 4.58 -11.65 0.04
N LEU A 47 5.34 -10.70 0.60
CA LEU A 47 5.33 -10.39 2.03
C LEU A 47 3.91 -10.05 2.50
N TYR A 48 3.19 -9.20 1.78
CA TYR A 48 1.80 -8.87 2.07
C TYR A 48 0.92 -10.14 2.08
N ALA A 49 1.09 -11.06 1.13
CA ALA A 49 0.32 -12.30 1.10
C ALA A 49 0.53 -13.17 2.36
N LEU A 50 1.76 -13.23 2.88
CA LEU A 50 2.06 -13.93 4.13
C LEU A 50 1.36 -13.26 5.33
N LEU A 51 1.48 -11.92 5.43
CA LEU A 51 0.86 -11.15 6.50
C LEU A 51 -0.67 -11.22 6.45
N PHE A 52 -1.24 -11.17 5.26
CA PHE A 52 -2.68 -11.30 5.02
C PHE A 52 -3.23 -12.63 5.54
N VAL A 53 -2.52 -13.74 5.35
CA VAL A 53 -2.92 -15.06 5.87
C VAL A 53 -2.95 -15.04 7.40
N ASN A 54 -1.88 -14.58 8.06
CA ASN A 54 -1.85 -14.53 9.52
C ASN A 54 -2.95 -13.62 10.08
N ASN A 55 -3.12 -12.42 9.49
CA ASN A 55 -4.15 -11.47 9.90
C ASN A 55 -5.56 -12.07 9.76
N SER A 56 -5.85 -12.71 8.63
CA SER A 56 -7.18 -13.25 8.35
C SER A 56 -7.53 -14.47 9.20
N LEU A 57 -6.53 -15.25 9.63
CA LEU A 57 -6.72 -16.44 10.46
C LEU A 57 -6.58 -16.16 11.96
N GLY A 58 -6.27 -14.91 12.35
CA GLY A 58 -6.05 -14.51 13.74
C GLY A 58 -4.97 -15.33 14.45
N SER A 59 -4.00 -15.87 13.70
CA SER A 59 -2.99 -16.79 14.23
C SER A 59 -1.70 -16.74 13.40
N ASP A 60 -0.56 -17.00 14.06
CA ASP A 60 0.77 -17.03 13.44
C ASP A 60 1.01 -18.36 12.67
N VAL A 61 0.13 -18.66 11.72
CA VAL A 61 0.20 -19.89 10.90
C VAL A 61 1.39 -19.87 9.94
N ILE A 62 1.76 -18.68 9.47
CA ILE A 62 3.04 -18.40 8.85
C ILE A 62 4.00 -17.95 9.96
N GLU A 63 5.08 -18.68 10.13
CA GLU A 63 6.07 -18.45 11.17
C GLU A 63 6.81 -17.12 10.94
N THR A 64 7.15 -16.43 12.04
CA THR A 64 7.89 -15.15 11.96
C THR A 64 9.23 -15.31 11.22
N ASP A 65 9.90 -16.45 11.33
CA ASP A 65 11.16 -16.73 10.62
C ASP A 65 10.99 -16.80 9.09
N VAL A 66 9.81 -17.23 8.61
CA VAL A 66 9.48 -17.25 7.17
C VAL A 66 9.26 -15.83 6.67
N ILE A 67 8.50 -15.01 7.42
CA ILE A 67 8.29 -13.59 7.13
C ILE A 67 9.63 -12.85 7.14
N ARG A 68 10.48 -13.13 8.14
CA ARG A 68 11.78 -12.50 8.34
C ARG A 68 12.72 -12.71 7.16
N GLN A 69 12.77 -13.91 6.59
CA GLN A 69 13.59 -14.20 5.40
C GLN A 69 13.25 -13.29 4.21
N VAL A 70 11.97 -12.95 4.03
CA VAL A 70 11.53 -12.04 2.96
C VAL A 70 11.91 -10.59 3.29
N VAL A 71 11.69 -10.16 4.54
CA VAL A 71 12.11 -8.83 5.03
C VAL A 71 13.61 -8.62 4.85
N ASP A 72 14.43 -9.59 5.25
CA ASP A 72 15.88 -9.60 5.06
C ASP A 72 16.27 -9.34 3.61
N LYS A 73 15.58 -10.00 2.67
CA LYS A 73 15.89 -9.87 1.25
C LYS A 73 15.53 -8.48 0.72
N ILE A 74 14.39 -7.94 1.11
CA ILE A 74 13.95 -6.58 0.72
C ILE A 74 14.93 -5.51 1.25
N LEU A 75 15.36 -5.63 2.51
CA LEU A 75 16.31 -4.68 3.11
C LEU A 75 17.68 -4.76 2.44
N LYS A 76 18.22 -5.98 2.25
CA LYS A 76 19.50 -6.18 1.57
C LYS A 76 19.49 -5.66 0.14
N SER A 77 18.40 -5.88 -0.60
CA SER A 77 18.22 -5.35 -1.96
C SER A 77 18.28 -3.82 -1.97
N GLY A 78 17.52 -3.18 -1.07
CA GLY A 78 17.49 -1.71 -0.95
C GLY A 78 18.85 -1.11 -0.56
N GLN A 79 19.55 -1.73 0.39
CA GLN A 79 20.90 -1.31 0.80
C GLN A 79 21.93 -1.51 -0.32
N ALA A 80 21.86 -2.64 -1.05
CA ALA A 80 22.76 -2.92 -2.15
C ALA A 80 22.62 -1.88 -3.27
N ARG A 81 21.38 -1.53 -3.63
CA ARG A 81 21.14 -0.47 -4.63
C ARG A 81 21.59 0.90 -4.12
N SER A 82 21.29 1.24 -2.86
CA SER A 82 21.76 2.47 -2.23
C SER A 82 23.28 2.62 -2.33
N LYS A 83 24.02 1.57 -1.95
CA LYS A 83 25.48 1.51 -2.03
C LYS A 83 25.98 1.63 -3.47
N LEU A 84 25.35 0.92 -4.41
CA LEU A 84 25.74 0.92 -5.82
C LEU A 84 25.70 2.33 -6.43
N ILE A 85 24.70 3.15 -6.06
CA ILE A 85 24.57 4.52 -6.56
C ILE A 85 25.16 5.57 -5.62
N SER A 86 25.86 5.16 -4.56
CA SER A 86 26.40 6.05 -3.52
C SER A 86 25.35 7.01 -2.94
N SER A 87 24.13 6.50 -2.73
CA SER A 87 23.03 7.27 -2.14
C SER A 87 23.28 7.53 -0.65
N LYS A 88 22.79 8.68 -0.16
CA LYS A 88 22.73 8.99 1.28
C LYS A 88 21.50 8.36 1.96
N VAL A 89 20.54 7.88 1.17
CA VAL A 89 19.31 7.24 1.66
C VAL A 89 19.58 5.76 1.89
N PRO A 90 19.30 5.18 3.07
CA PRO A 90 19.71 3.80 3.37
C PRO A 90 19.12 2.75 2.43
N LEU A 91 17.87 2.93 2.01
CA LEU A 91 17.17 2.02 1.12
C LEU A 91 16.79 2.74 -0.18
N VAL A 92 17.18 2.17 -1.32
CA VAL A 92 16.80 2.65 -2.65
C VAL A 92 16.24 1.49 -3.45
N TYR A 93 15.10 1.70 -4.10
CA TYR A 93 14.43 0.66 -4.90
C TYR A 93 14.19 1.14 -6.32
N GLU A 94 14.16 0.22 -7.26
CA GLU A 94 13.85 0.51 -8.66
C GLU A 94 12.96 -0.55 -9.26
N TRP A 95 12.11 -0.12 -10.18
CA TRP A 95 11.31 -0.99 -11.04
C TRP A 95 11.31 -0.38 -12.45
N HIS A 96 11.56 -1.21 -13.48
CA HIS A 96 11.81 -0.75 -14.86
C HIS A 96 12.75 0.46 -14.96
N GLY A 97 13.86 0.42 -14.22
CA GLY A 97 14.91 1.45 -14.25
C GLY A 97 14.52 2.79 -13.65
N LYS A 98 13.43 2.87 -12.88
CA LYS A 98 12.99 4.09 -12.20
C LYS A 98 12.82 3.85 -10.70
N ASN A 99 13.27 4.81 -9.90
CA ASN A 99 12.98 4.87 -8.48
C ASN A 99 11.57 5.47 -8.28
N TYR A 100 10.55 4.62 -8.30
CA TYR A 100 9.16 5.00 -8.07
C TYR A 100 8.92 5.31 -6.59
N TYR A 101 8.02 6.24 -6.30
CA TYR A 101 7.71 6.64 -4.92
C TYR A 101 6.33 6.19 -4.43
N GLY A 102 5.36 6.01 -5.32
CA GLY A 102 3.98 5.67 -4.96
C GLY A 102 3.78 4.26 -4.38
N ALA A 103 2.54 3.95 -3.99
CA ALA A 103 2.20 2.71 -3.29
C ALA A 103 2.37 1.44 -4.14
N ALA A 104 2.03 1.48 -5.44
CA ALA A 104 2.01 0.28 -6.26
C ALA A 104 3.43 -0.22 -6.57
N HIS A 105 4.26 0.65 -7.14
CA HIS A 105 5.56 0.29 -7.71
C HIS A 105 6.75 0.85 -6.94
N GLY A 106 6.50 1.55 -5.83
CA GLY A 106 7.47 2.47 -5.27
C GLY A 106 7.75 2.31 -3.78
N VAL A 107 8.64 3.19 -3.33
CA VAL A 107 9.16 3.21 -1.95
C VAL A 107 8.02 3.28 -0.92
N ALA A 108 6.93 4.02 -1.18
CA ALA A 108 5.85 4.12 -0.21
C ALA A 108 5.21 2.77 0.13
N GLY A 109 4.92 1.95 -0.89
CA GLY A 109 4.35 0.62 -0.69
C GLY A 109 5.32 -0.33 -0.01
N ILE A 110 6.61 -0.24 -0.36
CA ILE A 110 7.66 -1.06 0.24
C ILE A 110 7.78 -0.77 1.73
N LEU A 111 7.91 0.50 2.11
CA LEU A 111 8.04 0.89 3.52
C LEU A 111 6.77 0.55 4.30
N TYR A 112 5.58 0.75 3.71
CA TYR A 112 4.31 0.47 4.38
C TYR A 112 4.20 -1.01 4.77
N VAL A 113 4.47 -1.93 3.84
CA VAL A 113 4.39 -3.36 4.12
C VAL A 113 5.53 -3.84 5.03
N LEU A 114 6.74 -3.26 4.93
CA LEU A 114 7.82 -3.54 5.88
C LEU A 114 7.42 -3.19 7.32
N LEU A 115 6.76 -2.05 7.52
CA LEU A 115 6.25 -1.65 8.84
C LEU A 115 5.17 -2.62 9.36
N MET A 116 4.27 -3.08 8.48
CA MET A 116 3.27 -4.10 8.82
C MET A 116 3.88 -5.46 9.20
N ALA A 117 5.13 -5.75 8.81
CA ALA A 117 5.81 -7.00 9.16
C ALA A 117 6.09 -7.15 10.67
N GLY A 118 5.86 -6.10 11.48
CA GLY A 118 5.82 -6.22 12.92
C GLY A 118 7.13 -6.76 13.49
N LYS A 119 7.05 -7.84 14.29
CA LYS A 119 8.19 -8.47 14.95
C LYS A 119 9.27 -8.98 13.98
N ALA A 120 8.94 -9.22 12.71
CA ALA A 120 9.92 -9.61 11.70
C ALA A 120 10.84 -8.45 11.28
N LEU A 121 10.50 -7.20 11.59
CA LEU A 121 11.32 -6.02 11.36
C LEU A 121 11.87 -5.50 12.70
N THR A 122 13.19 -5.60 12.89
CA THR A 122 13.83 -5.27 14.17
C THR A 122 13.83 -3.77 14.47
N SER A 123 13.96 -3.39 15.74
CA SER A 123 14.04 -1.98 16.14
C SER A 123 15.22 -1.22 15.53
N GLU A 124 16.35 -1.89 15.29
CA GLU A 124 17.51 -1.29 14.63
C GLU A 124 17.23 -1.01 13.15
N GLU A 125 16.58 -1.93 12.44
CA GLU A 125 16.21 -1.73 11.04
C GLU A 125 15.14 -0.65 10.89
N ARG A 126 14.16 -0.61 11.81
CA ARG A 126 13.19 0.48 11.89
C ARG A 126 13.90 1.83 12.01
N LYS A 127 14.81 1.95 12.98
CA LYS A 127 15.49 3.20 13.32
C LYS A 127 16.53 3.64 12.29
N TYR A 128 17.31 2.72 11.74
CA TYR A 128 18.49 3.06 10.92
C TYR A 128 18.30 2.84 9.43
N LEU A 129 17.27 2.08 9.00
CA LEU A 129 17.00 1.83 7.58
C LEU A 129 15.66 2.42 7.14
N VAL A 130 14.57 2.02 7.79
CA VAL A 130 13.21 2.38 7.38
C VAL A 130 12.90 3.84 7.67
N GLN A 131 13.07 4.29 8.91
CA GLN A 131 12.76 5.66 9.31
C GLN A 131 13.58 6.70 8.52
N PRO A 132 14.90 6.58 8.33
CA PRO A 132 15.65 7.58 7.56
C PRO A 132 15.28 7.56 6.07
N THR A 133 14.85 6.42 5.52
CA THR A 133 14.31 6.35 4.15
C THR A 133 12.96 7.06 4.05
N LEU A 134 12.08 6.87 5.03
CA LEU A 134 10.82 7.61 5.15
C LEU A 134 11.05 9.13 5.29
N GLU A 135 12.04 9.52 6.09
CA GLU A 135 12.44 10.92 6.29
C GLU A 135 12.97 11.57 5.01
N ASN A 136 13.63 10.80 4.13
CA ASN A 136 13.96 11.30 2.80
C ASN A 136 12.71 11.41 1.92
N LEU A 137 11.88 10.36 1.89
CA LEU A 137 10.70 10.28 1.04
C LEU A 137 9.70 11.43 1.29
N LYS A 138 9.48 11.82 2.55
CA LYS A 138 8.57 12.95 2.88
C LYS A 138 9.03 14.30 2.31
N ASN A 139 10.33 14.45 2.02
CA ASN A 139 10.90 15.69 1.47
C ASN A 139 10.82 15.74 -0.06
N GLU A 140 10.36 14.67 -0.70
CA GLU A 140 10.17 14.61 -2.16
C GLU A 140 8.81 15.18 -2.60
N ARG A 141 8.03 15.76 -1.67
CA ARG A 141 6.73 16.39 -1.95
C ARG A 141 6.84 17.55 -2.93
N PHE A 142 5.82 17.71 -3.75
CA PHE A 142 5.59 18.94 -4.49
C PHE A 142 5.16 20.07 -3.55
N HIS A 143 5.17 21.31 -4.05
CA HIS A 143 4.62 22.45 -3.32
C HIS A 143 3.13 22.32 -3.01
N SER A 144 2.40 21.50 -3.77
CA SER A 144 0.98 21.20 -3.55
C SER A 144 0.72 20.13 -2.49
N ASP A 145 1.76 19.66 -1.80
CA ASP A 145 1.74 18.48 -0.91
C ASP A 145 1.47 17.13 -1.57
N ASN A 146 1.25 17.09 -2.89
CA ASN A 146 1.21 15.85 -3.63
C ASN A 146 2.61 15.24 -3.78
N PHE A 147 2.68 13.97 -4.20
CA PHE A 147 3.94 13.26 -4.39
C PHE A 147 4.22 12.96 -5.86
N PRO A 148 5.49 13.03 -6.29
CA PRO A 148 5.89 12.59 -7.62
C PRO A 148 5.70 11.09 -7.80
N SER A 149 5.49 10.65 -9.04
CA SER A 149 5.42 9.22 -9.34
C SER A 149 6.75 8.51 -9.06
N SER A 150 7.86 9.20 -9.31
CA SER A 150 9.22 8.69 -9.25
C SER A 150 10.22 9.83 -9.08
N LYS A 151 11.42 9.51 -8.60
CA LYS A 151 12.53 10.46 -8.48
C LYS A 151 12.75 11.26 -9.76
N GLY A 152 12.86 12.59 -9.61
CA GLY A 152 13.12 13.51 -10.72
C GLY A 152 11.93 13.80 -11.64
N ASN A 153 10.74 13.25 -11.37
CA ASN A 153 9.53 13.65 -12.09
C ASN A 153 8.96 14.93 -11.47
N ASP A 154 8.90 16.01 -12.24
CA ASP A 154 8.40 17.32 -11.84
C ASP A 154 6.89 17.53 -12.17
N LYS A 155 6.23 16.53 -12.75
CA LYS A 155 4.83 16.64 -13.20
C LYS A 155 3.85 16.28 -12.08
N ASP A 156 3.41 17.30 -11.35
CA ASP A 156 2.36 17.19 -10.35
C ASP A 156 0.96 17.00 -11.00
N LYS A 157 0.66 15.77 -11.40
CA LYS A 157 -0.61 15.43 -12.08
C LYS A 157 -1.36 14.26 -11.49
N LEU A 158 -0.64 13.26 -10.95
CA LEU A 158 -1.24 12.00 -10.54
C LEU A 158 -1.71 12.10 -9.08
N VAL A 159 -3.00 11.89 -8.86
CA VAL A 159 -3.63 11.79 -7.54
C VAL A 159 -4.34 10.44 -7.50
N GLN A 160 -3.54 9.37 -7.48
CA GLN A 160 -3.98 7.98 -7.61
C GLN A 160 -3.34 7.16 -6.49
N TRP A 161 -3.97 6.05 -6.08
CA TRP A 161 -3.35 5.13 -5.11
C TRP A 161 -1.98 4.66 -5.61
N CYS A 162 -1.87 4.26 -6.88
CA CYS A 162 -0.59 3.80 -7.44
C CYS A 162 0.49 4.89 -7.47
N HIS A 163 0.12 6.15 -7.73
CA HIS A 163 1.03 7.29 -7.85
C HIS A 163 0.36 8.59 -7.37
N GLY A 164 0.93 9.17 -6.31
CA GLY A 164 0.47 10.44 -5.71
C GLY A 164 -0.04 10.26 -4.29
N ALA A 165 -0.51 11.36 -3.70
CA ALA A 165 -0.94 11.51 -2.31
C ALA A 165 -1.80 10.35 -1.77
N PRO A 166 -2.80 9.80 -2.50
CA PRO A 166 -3.66 8.76 -1.94
C PRO A 166 -2.92 7.54 -1.38
N GLY A 167 -1.85 7.09 -2.04
CA GLY A 167 -1.07 5.92 -1.63
C GLY A 167 -0.08 6.17 -0.48
N PHE A 168 0.16 7.44 -0.12
CA PHE A 168 1.05 7.82 0.98
C PHE A 168 0.32 7.94 2.31
N VAL A 169 -1.00 8.11 2.29
CA VAL A 169 -1.82 8.30 3.51
C VAL A 169 -1.71 7.09 4.41
N GLN A 170 -1.79 5.86 3.88
CA GLN A 170 -1.64 4.63 4.67
C GLN A 170 -0.25 4.53 5.30
N LEU A 171 0.80 4.84 4.52
CA LEU A 171 2.18 4.82 5.01
C LEU A 171 2.38 5.80 6.17
N PHE A 172 2.01 7.06 6.00
CA PHE A 172 2.24 8.08 7.02
C PHE A 172 1.33 7.90 8.25
N SER A 173 0.12 7.36 8.06
CA SER A 173 -0.75 6.97 9.17
C SER A 173 -0.11 5.86 10.02
N LEU A 174 0.45 4.82 9.38
CA LEU A 174 1.15 3.75 10.09
C LEU A 174 2.47 4.24 10.71
N ALA A 175 3.22 5.09 10.01
CA ALA A 175 4.45 5.68 10.53
C ALA A 175 4.19 6.55 11.77
N HIS A 176 3.10 7.31 11.80
CA HIS A 176 2.68 8.06 12.98
C HIS A 176 2.51 7.13 14.19
N LYS A 177 1.75 6.03 14.02
CA LYS A 177 1.53 5.03 15.08
C LYS A 177 2.82 4.36 15.52
N GLU A 178 3.69 4.03 14.57
CA GLU A 178 4.94 3.32 14.82
C GLU A 178 5.99 4.16 15.53
N PHE A 179 6.18 5.41 15.09
CA PHE A 179 7.28 6.25 15.56
C PHE A 179 6.84 7.33 16.56
N GLY A 180 5.54 7.51 16.78
CA GLY A 180 4.98 8.50 17.71
C GLY A 180 5.21 9.96 17.30
N ASP A 181 5.60 10.21 16.05
CA ASP A 181 5.90 11.55 15.54
C ASP A 181 4.65 12.14 14.87
N SER A 182 4.14 13.25 15.41
CA SER A 182 2.95 13.94 14.89
C SER A 182 3.13 14.47 13.47
N ARG A 183 4.37 14.74 13.04
CA ARG A 183 4.65 15.26 11.69
C ARG A 183 4.22 14.27 10.60
N TYR A 184 4.21 12.97 10.89
CA TYR A 184 3.68 11.99 9.94
C TYR A 184 2.17 12.09 9.80
N GLN A 185 1.44 12.32 10.90
CA GLN A 185 0.01 12.59 10.84
C GLN A 185 -0.29 13.86 10.05
N ASP A 186 0.49 14.93 10.26
CA ASP A 186 0.32 16.19 9.52
C ASP A 186 0.46 15.97 8.00
N ILE A 187 1.47 15.20 7.57
CA ILE A 187 1.65 14.86 6.15
C ILE A 187 0.48 14.02 5.62
N ALA A 188 -0.04 13.08 6.42
CA ALA A 188 -1.21 12.30 6.01
C ALA A 188 -2.44 13.19 5.81
N LEU A 189 -2.63 14.20 6.67
CA LEU A 189 -3.70 15.20 6.55
C LEU A 189 -3.51 16.11 5.33
N ASP A 190 -2.29 16.55 5.05
CA ASP A 190 -1.94 17.32 3.84
C ASP A 190 -2.31 16.52 2.58
N CYS A 191 -1.92 15.25 2.51
CA CYS A 191 -2.34 14.33 1.45
C CYS A 191 -3.87 14.26 1.33
N GLY A 192 -4.59 14.18 2.47
CA GLY A 192 -6.05 14.21 2.50
C GLY A 192 -6.64 15.47 1.85
N ASN A 193 -6.01 16.64 2.03
CA ASN A 193 -6.44 17.88 1.40
C ASN A 193 -6.22 17.84 -0.12
N VAL A 194 -5.07 17.32 -0.59
CA VAL A 194 -4.82 17.09 -2.02
C VAL A 194 -5.89 16.20 -2.64
N VAL A 195 -6.23 15.09 -1.98
CA VAL A 195 -7.25 14.16 -2.48
C VAL A 195 -8.64 14.82 -2.47
N TRP A 196 -8.94 15.66 -1.49
CA TRP A 196 -10.21 16.38 -1.46
C TRP A 196 -10.37 17.34 -2.63
N GLU A 197 -9.32 18.09 -2.97
CA GLU A 197 -9.36 19.07 -4.06
C GLU A 197 -9.30 18.43 -5.45
N ARG A 198 -8.57 17.31 -5.61
CA ARG A 198 -8.15 16.79 -6.92
C ARG A 198 -8.44 15.30 -7.14
N GLY A 199 -9.02 14.61 -6.15
CA GLY A 199 -9.17 13.15 -6.13
C GLY A 199 -10.36 12.58 -6.90
N LEU A 200 -11.28 13.41 -7.38
CA LEU A 200 -12.36 12.98 -8.29
C LEU A 200 -11.85 12.88 -9.73
N LEU A 201 -11.30 11.72 -10.07
CA LEU A 201 -10.59 11.52 -11.32
C LEU A 201 -11.53 11.32 -12.51
N THR A 202 -11.33 12.11 -13.57
CA THR A 202 -12.03 11.88 -14.86
C THR A 202 -11.59 10.58 -15.55
N LYS A 203 -10.49 9.96 -15.11
CA LYS A 203 -10.01 8.65 -15.61
C LYS A 203 -11.04 7.56 -15.34
N GLY A 204 -11.72 7.61 -14.19
CA GLY A 204 -12.75 6.64 -13.81
C GLY A 204 -12.86 6.48 -12.30
N TYR A 205 -13.56 5.43 -11.90
CA TYR A 205 -13.97 5.20 -10.51
C TYR A 205 -13.21 4.07 -9.82
N SER A 206 -12.25 3.42 -10.48
CA SER A 206 -11.55 2.22 -10.01
C SER A 206 -10.73 2.40 -8.73
N LEU A 207 -10.22 1.29 -8.18
CA LEU A 207 -9.36 1.30 -6.99
C LEU A 207 -7.94 1.76 -7.27
N CYS A 208 -7.30 1.31 -8.36
CA CYS A 208 -5.89 1.62 -8.60
C CYS A 208 -5.66 3.13 -8.85
N HIS A 209 -6.58 3.75 -9.60
CA HIS A 209 -6.44 5.10 -10.11
C HIS A 209 -7.79 5.74 -10.44
N GLY A 210 -8.74 5.63 -9.52
CA GLY A 210 -10.07 6.21 -9.63
C GLY A 210 -10.62 6.68 -8.29
N ALA A 211 -11.84 7.23 -8.32
CA ALA A 211 -12.48 7.82 -7.14
C ALA A 211 -12.65 6.82 -5.98
N ALA A 212 -13.04 5.56 -6.24
CA ALA A 212 -13.21 4.57 -5.16
C ALA A 212 -11.89 4.32 -4.40
N GLY A 213 -10.78 4.19 -5.14
CA GLY A 213 -9.45 4.04 -4.52
C GLY A 213 -9.04 5.25 -3.70
N ASN A 214 -9.29 6.44 -4.23
CA ASN A 214 -8.99 7.69 -3.53
C ASN A 214 -9.86 7.88 -2.28
N ALA A 215 -11.06 7.33 -2.23
CA ALA A 215 -11.93 7.43 -1.06
C ALA A 215 -11.34 6.75 0.18
N TYR A 216 -10.54 5.70 0.00
CA TYR A 216 -9.82 5.03 1.10
C TYR A 216 -8.83 5.95 1.82
N THR A 217 -8.38 7.04 1.20
CA THR A 217 -7.64 8.10 1.90
C THR A 217 -8.44 8.63 3.08
N PHE A 218 -9.72 8.93 2.88
CA PHE A 218 -10.54 9.53 3.93
C PHE A 218 -10.97 8.51 4.98
N LEU A 219 -11.20 7.25 4.60
CA LEU A 219 -11.42 6.18 5.56
C LEU A 219 -10.21 5.99 6.47
N GLN A 220 -9.00 5.98 5.90
CA GLN A 220 -7.77 5.89 6.68
C GLN A 220 -7.57 7.08 7.61
N LEU A 221 -7.87 8.30 7.15
CA LEU A 221 -7.74 9.51 7.99
C LEU A 221 -8.78 9.54 9.10
N TYR A 222 -10.02 9.12 8.83
CA TYR A 222 -11.04 8.96 9.87
C TYR A 222 -10.58 7.97 10.95
N GLN A 223 -10.05 6.81 10.56
CA GLN A 223 -9.51 5.82 11.50
C GLN A 223 -8.27 6.32 12.27
N LEU A 224 -7.50 7.25 11.69
CA LEU A 224 -6.32 7.83 12.32
C LEU A 224 -6.71 8.89 13.37
N THR A 225 -7.67 9.77 13.04
CA THR A 225 -7.94 10.97 13.83
C THR A 225 -9.24 10.93 14.62
N GLY A 226 -10.19 10.06 14.26
CA GLY A 226 -11.56 10.09 14.77
C GLY A 226 -12.40 11.27 14.26
N ASP A 227 -11.87 12.08 13.33
CA ASP A 227 -12.60 13.25 12.79
C ASP A 227 -13.62 12.82 11.71
N PHE A 228 -14.89 12.99 12.02
CA PHE A 228 -16.02 12.71 11.15
C PHE A 228 -16.03 13.52 9.85
N THR A 229 -15.27 14.62 9.76
CA THR A 229 -15.05 15.35 8.51
C THR A 229 -14.48 14.44 7.43
N HIS A 230 -13.55 13.55 7.78
CA HIS A 230 -13.01 12.60 6.82
C HIS A 230 -14.05 11.55 6.42
N LEU A 231 -14.85 11.04 7.36
CA LEU A 231 -15.94 10.13 7.02
C LEU A 231 -16.96 10.78 6.07
N TYR A 232 -17.28 12.05 6.28
CA TYR A 232 -18.12 12.83 5.36
C TYR A 232 -17.49 12.90 3.95
N ARG A 233 -16.19 13.20 3.83
CA ARG A 233 -15.47 13.21 2.54
C ARG A 233 -15.50 11.84 1.85
N ALA A 234 -15.35 10.74 2.60
CA ALA A 234 -15.51 9.38 2.08
C ALA A 234 -16.93 9.16 1.52
N GLY A 235 -17.96 9.62 2.24
CA GLY A 235 -19.35 9.58 1.80
C GLY A 235 -19.60 10.37 0.50
N CYS A 236 -19.01 11.56 0.34
CA CYS A 236 -19.09 12.31 -0.91
C CYS A 236 -18.47 11.55 -2.09
N PHE A 237 -17.36 10.84 -1.87
CA PHE A 237 -16.73 10.02 -2.91
C PHE A 237 -17.58 8.77 -3.23
N ALA A 238 -18.26 8.19 -2.24
CA ALA A 238 -19.23 7.12 -2.47
C ALA A 238 -20.42 7.61 -3.30
N ASP A 239 -21.01 8.77 -2.98
CA ASP A 239 -22.06 9.40 -3.79
C ASP A 239 -21.61 9.61 -5.24
N TRP A 240 -20.38 10.12 -5.44
CA TRP A 240 -19.79 10.22 -6.77
C TRP A 240 -19.71 8.87 -7.48
N CYS A 241 -19.25 7.81 -6.81
CA CYS A 241 -19.19 6.45 -7.36
C CYS A 241 -20.57 5.89 -7.77
N LEU A 242 -21.66 6.28 -7.09
CA LEU A 242 -23.02 5.88 -7.46
C LEU A 242 -23.51 6.53 -8.76
N THR A 243 -22.83 7.57 -9.26
CA THR A 243 -23.13 8.19 -10.56
C THR A 243 -22.47 7.47 -11.75
N LEU A 244 -21.79 6.34 -11.53
CA LEU A 244 -21.20 5.52 -12.60
C LEU A 244 -22.22 5.25 -13.75
N PRO A 245 -21.80 5.33 -15.03
CA PRO A 245 -20.49 5.75 -15.55
C PRO A 245 -20.44 7.23 -15.96
N LYS A 246 -21.34 8.09 -15.45
CA LYS A 246 -21.61 9.45 -15.96
C LYS A 246 -20.38 10.33 -16.22
N HIS A 247 -19.38 10.30 -15.34
CA HIS A 247 -18.19 11.15 -15.42
C HIS A 247 -16.92 10.43 -15.91
N GLN A 248 -17.04 9.17 -16.33
CA GLN A 248 -15.90 8.37 -16.78
C GLN A 248 -15.54 8.70 -18.23
N ARG A 249 -14.29 9.15 -18.46
CA ARG A 249 -13.80 9.49 -19.81
C ARG A 249 -13.08 8.34 -20.50
N LEU A 250 -12.54 7.38 -19.75
CA LEU A 250 -11.76 6.27 -20.29
C LEU A 250 -12.39 4.94 -19.89
N LYS A 251 -12.56 4.04 -20.86
CA LYS A 251 -13.00 2.67 -20.58
C LYS A 251 -11.85 1.91 -19.92
N PRO A 252 -12.07 1.16 -18.82
CA PRO A 252 -11.00 0.38 -18.21
C PRO A 252 -10.64 -0.79 -19.12
N GLU A 253 -9.37 -1.20 -19.13
CA GLU A 253 -8.93 -2.35 -19.92
C GLU A 253 -9.59 -3.63 -19.43
N ARG A 254 -9.69 -3.79 -18.10
CA ARG A 254 -10.40 -4.90 -17.45
C ARG A 254 -11.63 -4.38 -16.69
N PRO A 255 -12.77 -4.14 -17.37
CA PRO A 255 -13.92 -3.40 -16.83
C PRO A 255 -14.61 -4.06 -15.63
N PHE A 256 -14.35 -5.35 -15.35
CA PHE A 256 -14.91 -6.07 -14.21
C PHE A 256 -13.87 -6.51 -13.17
N SER A 257 -12.60 -6.13 -13.35
CA SER A 257 -11.53 -6.51 -12.42
C SER A 257 -11.62 -5.73 -11.09
N LEU A 258 -10.92 -6.24 -10.07
CA LEU A 258 -10.83 -5.58 -8.77
C LEU A 258 -10.16 -4.21 -8.86
N TYR A 259 -9.00 -4.11 -9.52
CA TYR A 259 -8.19 -2.89 -9.46
C TYR A 259 -8.55 -1.82 -10.51
N GLU A 260 -9.17 -2.20 -11.63
CA GLU A 260 -9.53 -1.27 -12.71
C GLU A 260 -11.04 -1.18 -12.97
N GLY A 261 -11.80 -2.17 -12.52
CA GLY A 261 -13.17 -2.38 -12.95
C GLY A 261 -14.21 -2.23 -11.84
N LEU A 262 -15.41 -2.69 -12.18
CA LEU A 262 -16.60 -2.61 -11.36
C LEU A 262 -16.44 -3.32 -10.00
N ALA A 263 -15.73 -4.44 -9.95
CA ALA A 263 -15.56 -5.20 -8.70
C ALA A 263 -14.91 -4.36 -7.60
N GLY A 264 -13.93 -3.51 -7.93
CA GLY A 264 -13.31 -2.61 -6.96
C GLY A 264 -14.22 -1.49 -6.47
N ILE A 265 -15.05 -0.96 -7.36
CA ILE A 265 -16.05 0.06 -7.00
C ILE A 265 -17.06 -0.53 -6.02
N VAL A 266 -17.58 -1.72 -6.35
CA VAL A 266 -18.52 -2.45 -5.48
C VAL A 266 -17.87 -2.80 -4.15
N TYR A 267 -16.60 -3.23 -4.16
CA TYR A 267 -15.86 -3.52 -2.93
C TYR A 267 -15.85 -2.31 -2.00
N PHE A 268 -15.43 -1.14 -2.51
CA PHE A 268 -15.44 0.10 -1.73
C PHE A 268 -16.84 0.47 -1.18
N LEU A 269 -17.89 0.37 -2.00
CA LEU A 269 -19.26 0.69 -1.58
C LEU A 269 -19.82 -0.25 -0.51
N ILE A 270 -19.34 -1.48 -0.45
CA ILE A 270 -19.64 -2.42 0.64
C ILE A 270 -18.83 -2.04 1.88
N ASP A 271 -17.52 -1.79 1.69
CA ASP A 271 -16.57 -1.60 2.78
C ASP A 271 -16.82 -0.30 3.58
N ILE A 272 -17.23 0.78 2.90
CA ILE A 272 -17.58 2.06 3.57
C ILE A 272 -18.75 1.94 4.55
N GLN A 273 -19.57 0.88 4.48
CA GLN A 273 -20.64 0.66 5.46
C GLN A 273 -20.12 0.30 6.86
N ASN A 274 -18.85 -0.13 6.97
CA ASN A 274 -18.18 -0.41 8.23
C ASN A 274 -16.86 0.39 8.29
N PRO A 275 -16.91 1.73 8.41
CA PRO A 275 -15.75 2.60 8.21
C PRO A 275 -14.61 2.35 9.21
N ASP A 276 -14.91 1.87 10.42
CA ASP A 276 -13.90 1.54 11.43
C ASP A 276 -13.07 0.31 11.07
N GLN A 277 -13.56 -0.54 10.15
CA GLN A 277 -12.92 -1.79 9.72
C GLN A 277 -12.50 -1.77 8.24
N ALA A 278 -12.88 -0.73 7.50
CA ALA A 278 -12.60 -0.62 6.08
C ALA A 278 -11.09 -0.62 5.79
N ALA A 279 -10.66 -1.36 4.77
CA ALA A 279 -9.25 -1.49 4.41
C ALA A 279 -9.08 -1.60 2.90
N PHE A 280 -8.09 -0.87 2.35
CA PHE A 280 -7.81 -0.93 0.92
C PHE A 280 -7.42 -2.37 0.52
N PRO A 281 -8.19 -3.03 -0.37
CA PRO A 281 -8.05 -4.47 -0.59
C PRO A 281 -6.73 -4.81 -1.28
N GLY A 282 -6.02 -5.81 -0.74
CA GLY A 282 -4.74 -6.26 -1.31
C GLY A 282 -3.57 -5.32 -1.02
N TYR A 283 -3.73 -4.37 -0.09
CA TYR A 283 -2.68 -3.45 0.32
C TYR A 283 -2.67 -3.17 1.82
N SER A 284 -3.83 -2.91 2.42
CA SER A 284 -3.97 -2.68 3.87
C SER A 284 -4.54 -3.90 4.58
N LEU A 285 -4.17 -4.09 5.85
CA LEU A 285 -4.70 -5.12 6.73
C LEU A 285 -5.63 -4.46 7.76
N CYS A 286 -6.80 -5.05 8.01
CA CYS A 286 -7.67 -4.65 9.11
C CYS A 286 -6.93 -4.98 10.42
N MET A 287 -6.66 -3.96 11.25
CA MET A 287 -6.00 -4.08 12.55
C MET A 287 -7.01 -4.04 13.69
#